data_AF-A0A662SYT6-F1
#
_entry.id   AF-A0A662SYT6-F1
#
_cell.length_a   1.000
_cell.length_b   1.000
_cell.length_c   1.000
_cell.angle_alpha   90.00
_cell.angle_beta   90.00
_cell.angle_gamma   90.00
#
_symmetry.space_group_name_H-M   'P 1'
#
loop_
_entity.id
_entity.type
_entity.pdbx_description
1 polymer ?
#
loop_
_entity_poly.entity_id
_entity_poly.type
_entity_poly.pdbx_seq_one_letter_code
_entity_poly.pdbx_strand_id
1 'polypeptide(L)'
;MRALKAVFTKEVKLSFRKKAVLFWGMIFPLMLLTLLVVLFAPKGEQPALTKVVEVYLLPEEKSRELLNYTRVMAEYMSNLTTDGGKLFEATVYDGTLDAALEA
;
A
#
# COMPACT_ATOMS: atom_id res chain seq x y z
N MET A 1 -28.63 17.20 41.16
CA MET A 1 -27.15 17.24 40.98
C MET A 1 -26.34 16.56 42.10
N ARG A 2 -26.59 16.83 43.39
CA ARG A 2 -25.82 16.22 44.50
C ARG A 2 -25.90 14.69 44.57
N ALA A 3 -27.08 14.11 44.36
CA ALA A 3 -27.27 12.66 44.34
C ALA A 3 -26.53 11.99 43.17
N LEU A 4 -26.59 12.58 41.97
CA LEU A 4 -25.87 12.10 40.78
C LEU A 4 -24.35 12.08 41.03
N LYS A 5 -23.81 13.14 41.64
CA LYS A 5 -22.39 13.22 42.01
C LYS A 5 -22.01 12.11 43.00
N ALA A 6 -22.86 11.82 43.99
CA ALA A 6 -22.60 10.79 44.99
C ALA A 6 -22.64 9.36 44.41
N VAL A 7 -23.55 9.10 43.46
CA VAL A 7 -23.61 7.82 42.75
C VAL A 7 -22.37 7.68 41.85
N PHE A 8 -22.01 8.72 41.10
CA PHE A 8 -20.85 8.71 40.24
C PHE A 8 -19.54 8.48 41.00
N THR A 9 -19.33 9.20 42.12
CA THR A 9 -18.12 9.00 42.94
C THR A 9 -18.06 7.62 43.57
N LYS A 10 -19.20 7.02 43.93
CA LYS A 10 -19.27 5.64 44.43
C LYS A 10 -18.87 4.63 43.35
N GLU A 11 -19.40 4.77 42.13
CA GLU A 11 -19.10 3.89 41.00
C GLU A 11 -17.65 4.00 40.54
N VAL A 12 -17.12 5.22 40.46
CA VAL A 12 -15.70 5.45 40.18
C VAL A 12 -14.84 4.78 41.25
N LYS A 13 -15.13 5.00 42.53
CA LYS A 13 -14.36 4.39 43.63
C LYS A 13 -14.42 2.86 43.61
N LEU A 14 -15.56 2.27 43.26
CA LEU A 14 -15.70 0.82 43.09
C LEU A 14 -14.90 0.31 41.88
N SER A 15 -14.89 1.05 40.78
CA SER A 15 -14.12 0.73 39.58
C SER A 15 -12.62 0.74 39.84
N PHE A 16 -12.12 1.75 40.59
CA PHE A 16 -10.71 1.82 41.01
C PHE A 16 -10.31 0.76 42.03
N ARG A 17 -11.27 0.12 42.72
CA ARG A 17 -10.98 -0.98 43.66
C ARG A 17 -10.74 -2.31 42.96
N LYS A 18 -11.26 -2.48 41.74
CA LYS A 18 -11.13 -3.70 40.96
C LYS A 18 -9.88 -3.62 40.10
N LYS A 19 -8.84 -4.36 40.48
CA LYS A 19 -7.56 -4.44 39.73
C LYS A 19 -7.78 -4.78 38.25
N ALA A 20 -8.73 -5.67 37.96
CA ALA A 20 -9.09 -6.04 36.60
C ALA A 20 -9.61 -4.85 35.78
N VAL A 21 -10.46 -3.99 36.35
CA VAL A 21 -11.02 -2.84 35.63
C VAL A 21 -9.93 -1.82 35.30
N LEU A 22 -9.00 -1.59 36.23
CA LEU A 22 -7.84 -0.71 35.99
C LEU A 22 -6.89 -1.29 34.94
N PHE A 23 -6.61 -2.59 35.02
CA PHE A 23 -5.76 -3.28 34.05
C PHE A 23 -6.36 -3.22 32.64
N TRP A 24 -7.61 -3.64 32.48
CA TRP A 24 -8.29 -3.62 31.18
C TRP A 24 -8.52 -2.20 30.67
N GLY A 25 -8.75 -1.22 31.55
CA GLY A 25 -8.87 0.20 31.20
C GLY A 25 -7.61 0.79 30.58
N MET A 26 -6.42 0.28 30.91
CA MET A 26 -5.16 0.69 30.28
C MET A 26 -4.77 -0.18 29.09
N ILE A 27 -4.97 -1.50 29.21
CA ILE A 27 -4.53 -2.47 28.20
C ILE A 27 -5.40 -2.41 26.95
N PHE A 28 -6.72 -2.22 27.08
CA PHE A 28 -7.62 -2.15 25.92
C PHE A 28 -7.28 -1.00 24.95
N PRO A 29 -7.09 0.26 25.40
CA PRO A 29 -6.66 1.33 24.51
C PRO A 29 -5.31 1.06 23.83
N LEU A 30 -4.35 0.45 24.53
CA LEU A 30 -3.05 0.10 23.96
C LEU A 30 -3.17 -0.98 22.89
N MET A 31 -3.99 -2.01 23.12
CA MET A 31 -4.26 -3.04 22.10
C MET A 31 -4.98 -2.46 20.88
N LEU A 32 -5.93 -1.56 21.09
CA LEU A 32 -6.62 -0.89 19.99
C LEU A 32 -5.66 -0.02 19.17
N LEU A 33 -4.79 0.74 19.84
CA LEU A 33 -3.81 1.60 19.18
C LEU A 33 -2.79 0.78 18.42
N THR A 34 -2.28 -0.30 19.00
CA THR A 34 -1.35 -1.21 18.30
C THR A 34 -2.01 -1.86 17.10
N LEU A 35 -3.28 -2.28 17.18
CA LEU A 35 -4.03 -2.79 16.02
C LEU A 35 -4.16 -1.73 14.92
N LEU A 36 -4.52 -0.49 15.28
CA LEU A 36 -4.61 0.61 14.32
C LEU A 36 -3.26 0.90 13.66
N VAL A 37 -2.17 0.88 14.42
CA VAL A 37 -0.81 1.04 13.87
C VAL A 37 -0.47 -0.13 12.95
N VAL A 38 -0.76 -1.39 13.31
CA VAL A 38 -0.49 -2.53 12.44
C VAL A 38 -1.28 -2.47 11.13
N LEU A 39 -2.53 -2.00 11.19
CA LEU A 39 -3.40 -1.92 10.02
C LEU A 39 -3.11 -0.71 9.13
N PHE A 40 -2.84 0.45 9.73
CA PHE A 40 -2.82 1.72 9.03
C PHE A 40 -1.48 2.45 9.07
N ALA A 41 -0.51 2.01 9.90
CA ALA A 41 0.79 2.64 9.84
C ALA A 41 1.45 2.30 8.49
N PRO A 42 1.97 3.32 7.79
CA PRO A 42 2.73 3.09 6.59
C PRO A 42 3.93 2.22 6.97
N LYS A 43 3.98 1.01 6.42
CA LYS A 43 5.12 0.11 6.60
C LYS A 43 6.30 0.79 5.92
N GLY A 44 7.24 1.29 6.72
CA GLY A 44 8.50 1.81 6.22
C GLY A 44 9.13 0.74 5.34
N GLU A 45 9.35 1.08 4.08
CA GLU A 45 10.12 0.29 3.12
C GLU A 45 9.62 -1.15 2.93
N GLN A 46 8.31 -1.34 2.73
CA GLN A 46 7.98 -2.30 1.68
C GLN A 46 8.25 -1.57 0.37
N PRO A 47 9.31 -1.92 -0.41
CA PRO A 47 9.27 -1.59 -1.82
C PRO A 47 7.92 -2.13 -2.26
N ALA A 48 7.08 -1.25 -2.82
CA ALA A 48 5.87 -1.71 -3.45
C ALA A 48 6.33 -2.93 -4.26
N LEU A 49 5.72 -4.08 -4.01
CA LEU A 49 5.59 -5.08 -5.05
C LEU A 49 4.67 -4.46 -6.11
N THR A 50 5.02 -3.30 -6.66
CA THR A 50 4.89 -3.05 -8.08
C THR A 50 5.61 -4.23 -8.69
N LYS A 51 4.85 -5.32 -8.85
CA LYS A 51 5.14 -6.33 -9.85
C LYS A 51 5.30 -5.50 -11.10
N VAL A 52 6.56 -5.22 -11.42
CA VAL A 52 6.90 -4.48 -12.61
C VAL A 52 6.37 -5.36 -13.72
N VAL A 53 5.31 -4.90 -14.39
CA VAL A 53 4.72 -5.68 -15.47
C VAL A 53 5.70 -5.51 -16.64
N GLU A 54 6.34 -6.60 -17.03
CA GLU A 54 7.14 -6.64 -18.25
C GLU A 54 6.19 -6.50 -19.43
N VAL A 55 6.39 -5.45 -20.24
CA VAL A 55 5.55 -5.15 -21.40
C VAL A 55 6.44 -5.12 -22.64
N TYR A 56 6.18 -6.02 -23.57
CA TYR A 56 6.80 -5.99 -24.89
C TYR A 56 5.98 -5.13 -25.84
N LEU A 57 6.60 -4.09 -26.38
CA LEU A 57 5.98 -3.22 -27.38
C LEU A 57 6.47 -3.63 -28.77
N LEU A 58 5.51 -4.02 -29.64
CA LEU A 58 5.78 -4.39 -31.02
C LEU A 58 5.14 -3.36 -31.98
N PRO A 59 5.90 -2.83 -32.94
CA PRO A 59 5.32 -2.02 -34.00
C PRO A 59 4.58 -2.92 -35.01
N GLU A 60 3.38 -2.50 -35.45
CA GLU A 60 2.59 -3.23 -36.45
C GLU A 60 3.31 -3.35 -37.80
N GLU A 61 4.09 -2.32 -38.17
CA GLU A 61 4.95 -2.31 -39.34
C GLU A 61 6.37 -1.94 -38.98
N LYS A 62 7.36 -2.58 -39.63
CA LYS A 62 8.79 -2.26 -39.49
C LYS A 62 9.17 -0.97 -40.22
N SER A 63 8.40 0.09 -40.03
CA SER A 63 8.73 1.42 -40.51
C SER A 63 9.65 2.13 -39.52
N ARG A 64 10.57 2.96 -40.03
CA ARG A 64 11.51 3.71 -39.17
C ARG A 64 10.78 4.68 -38.23
N GLU A 65 9.65 5.21 -38.67
CA GLU A 65 8.83 6.14 -37.90
C GLU A 65 8.11 5.43 -36.74
N LEU A 66 7.51 4.27 -37.01
CA LEU A 66 6.85 3.45 -35.99
C LEU A 66 7.84 2.93 -34.96
N LEU A 67 9.02 2.45 -35.37
CA LEU A 67 10.05 2.01 -34.43
C LEU A 67 10.51 3.13 -33.49
N ASN A 68 10.65 4.35 -34.00
CA ASN A 68 11.01 5.50 -33.17
C ASN A 68 9.86 5.89 -32.23
N TYR A 69 8.61 5.87 -32.70
CA TYR A 69 7.44 6.10 -31.86
C TYR A 69 7.32 5.06 -30.73
N THR A 70 7.51 3.78 -31.04
CA THR A 70 7.46 2.68 -30.07
C THR A 70 8.58 2.80 -29.02
N ARG A 71 9.78 3.25 -29.39
CA ARG A 71 10.86 3.54 -28.44
C ARG A 71 10.52 4.67 -27.48
N VAL A 72 9.98 5.77 -28.00
CA VAL A 72 9.53 6.91 -27.19
C VAL A 72 8.41 6.46 -26.24
N MET A 73 7.49 5.62 -26.70
CA MET A 73 6.43 5.04 -25.87
C MET A 73 6.99 4.14 -24.76
N ALA A 74 7.98 3.29 -25.06
CA ALA A 74 8.64 2.44 -24.07
C ALA A 74 9.32 3.27 -22.96
N GLU A 75 9.95 4.39 -23.33
CA GLU A 75 10.56 5.31 -22.38
C GLU A 75 9.51 5.97 -21.47
N TYR A 76 8.39 6.43 -22.03
CA TYR A 76 7.30 6.99 -21.23
C TYR A 76 6.68 5.96 -20.28
N MET A 77 6.46 4.73 -20.75
CA MET A 77 5.91 3.66 -19.92
C MET A 77 6.85 3.24 -18.79
N SER A 78 8.15 3.17 -19.06
CA SER A 78 9.17 2.80 -18.06
C SER A 78 9.39 3.88 -16.99
N ASN A 79 8.97 5.12 -17.27
CA ASN A 79 9.03 6.25 -16.36
C ASN A 79 7.72 6.47 -15.57
N LEU A 80 6.66 5.72 -15.85
CA LEU A 80 5.43 5.76 -15.07
C LEU A 80 5.68 5.19 -13.67
N THR A 81 5.52 6.06 -12.67
CA THR A 81 5.66 5.70 -11.27
C THR A 81 4.33 5.88 -10.53
N THR A 82 4.07 5.01 -9.56
CA THR A 82 2.97 5.16 -8.60
C THR A 82 3.50 4.78 -7.23
N ASP A 83 3.21 5.61 -6.22
CA ASP A 83 3.72 5.46 -4.85
C ASP A 83 5.25 5.26 -4.76
N GLY A 84 6.01 5.92 -5.65
CA GLY A 84 7.47 5.87 -5.67
C GLY A 84 8.08 4.62 -6.32
N GLY A 85 7.27 3.64 -6.75
CA GLY A 85 7.70 2.47 -7.51
C GLY A 85 7.45 2.62 -9.02
N LYS A 86 8.33 2.04 -9.86
CA LYS A 86 8.10 1.92 -11.30
C LYS A 86 7.02 0.88 -11.58
N LEU A 87 6.07 1.18 -12.45
CA LEU A 87 4.95 0.29 -12.75
C LEU A 87 5.25 -0.72 -13.87
N PHE A 88 6.01 -0.30 -14.87
CA PHE A 88 6.25 -1.08 -16.09
C PHE A 88 7.74 -1.12 -16.42
N GLU A 89 8.17 -2.25 -16.96
CA GLU A 89 9.45 -2.39 -17.65
C GLU A 89 9.13 -2.66 -19.11
N ALA A 90 9.16 -1.59 -19.90
CA ALA A 90 8.78 -1.67 -21.31
C ALA A 90 10.01 -1.89 -22.18
N THR A 91 10.03 -3.01 -22.91
CA THR A 91 11.09 -3.34 -23.86
C THR A 91 10.52 -3.36 -25.28
N VAL A 92 11.28 -2.81 -26.23
CA VAL A 92 10.90 -2.86 -27.64
C VAL A 92 11.42 -4.16 -28.23
N TYR A 93 10.53 -5.00 -28.73
CA TYR A 93 10.90 -6.27 -29.35
C TYR A 93 10.91 -6.15 -30.87
N ASP A 94 12.08 -6.37 -31.49
CA ASP A 94 12.24 -6.33 -32.96
C ASP A 94 12.05 -7.73 -33.58
N GLY A 95 10.85 -8.30 -33.40
CA GLY A 95 10.50 -9.63 -33.89
C GLY A 95 9.01 -9.79 -34.15
N THR A 96 8.54 -11.03 -34.25
CA THR A 96 7.12 -11.34 -34.40
C THR A 96 6.43 -11.46 -33.04
N LEU A 97 5.10 -11.32 -33.02
CA LEU A 97 4.30 -11.44 -31.80
C LEU A 97 4.52 -12.80 -31.10
N ASP A 98 4.60 -13.88 -31.87
CA ASP A 98 4.82 -15.23 -31.33
C ASP A 98 6.17 -15.34 -30.61
N ALA A 99 7.22 -14.74 -31.18
CA ALA A 99 8.55 -14.74 -30.60
C ALA A 99 8.67 -13.82 -29.35
N ALA A 100 7.79 -12.82 -29.24
CA ALA A 100 7.69 -11.97 -28.06
C ALA A 100 6.92 -12.63 -26.90
N LEU A 101 6.02 -13.56 -27.19
CA LEU A 101 5.27 -14.32 -26.17
C LEU A 101 6.08 -15.49 -25.58
N GLU A 102 7.11 -15.95 -26.28
CA GLU A 102 8.00 -17.04 -25.85
C GLU A 102 9.29 -16.56 -25.15
N ALA A 103 9.54 -15.24 -25.13
CA ALA A 103 10.72 -14.61 -24.50
C ALA A 103 10.51 -14.31 -23.02
#